data_AF-A0A2P2GN47-F1
#
_entry.id   AF-A0A2P2GN47-F1
#
_cell.length_a   1.000
_cell.length_b   1.000
_cell.length_c   1.000
_cell.angle_alpha   90.00
_cell.angle_beta   90.00
_cell.angle_gamma   90.00
#
_symmetry.space_group_name_H-M   'P 1'
#
loop_
_entity.id
_entity.type
_entity.pdbx_description
1 polymer ?
#
loop_
_entity_poly.entity_id
_entity_poly.type
_entity_poly.pdbx_seq_one_letter_code
_entity_poly.pdbx_strand_id
1 'polypeptide(L)'
;MFSDGPVVRLLDLAVSVRDSAGRLSLDTELRRYVRLVRGDAVARWNCSPYAAAGALELAADGLGGAPAAFREKAVRAAGDTDPAEFLRALAKALREQDRAGVAEFSEIPLDGWEFLETFPLLFGLDALLMDEPGPVGEVVGTLLGNEHPFCTELAAGYAGEAQRARVLFPGAQGLRPRLSWADREALLAITATVDDHMQREH
;
A
#
# COMPACT_ATOMS: atom_id res chain seq x y z
N MET A 1 8.97 12.30 -10.08
CA MET A 1 10.12 11.94 -9.23
C MET A 1 10.14 12.72 -7.94
N PHE A 2 10.14 14.07 -7.95
CA PHE A 2 10.30 14.86 -6.72
C PHE A 2 9.00 15.30 -6.04
N SER A 3 7.87 15.23 -6.74
CA SER A 3 6.53 15.57 -6.22
C SER A 3 5.71 14.33 -5.86
N ASP A 4 5.92 13.24 -6.59
CA ASP A 4 5.28 11.95 -6.38
C ASP A 4 6.19 10.83 -6.93
N GLY A 5 6.03 9.62 -6.39
CA GLY A 5 6.73 8.40 -6.79
C GLY A 5 7.54 7.71 -5.68
N PRO A 6 8.29 6.65 -6.04
CA PRO A 6 8.91 5.73 -5.07
C PRO A 6 9.95 6.41 -4.17
N VAL A 7 10.71 7.37 -4.69
CA VAL A 7 11.70 8.14 -3.90
C VAL A 7 11.01 8.95 -2.81
N VAL A 8 9.92 9.64 -3.13
CA VAL A 8 9.15 10.44 -2.16
C VAL A 8 8.55 9.52 -1.10
N ARG A 9 7.98 8.39 -1.53
CA ARG A 9 7.43 7.38 -0.62
C ARG A 9 8.47 6.83 0.36
N LEU A 10 9.67 6.50 -0.13
CA LEU A 10 10.77 6.00 0.71
C LEU A 10 11.28 7.06 1.69
N LEU A 11 11.30 8.34 1.28
CA LEU A 11 11.57 9.45 2.19
C LEU A 11 10.48 9.62 3.26
N ASP A 12 9.20 9.44 2.91
CA ASP A 12 8.10 9.51 3.88
C ASP A 12 8.18 8.40 4.92
N LEU A 13 8.59 7.19 4.52
CA LEU A 13 8.87 6.10 5.46
C LEU A 13 10.05 6.45 6.38
N ALA A 14 11.14 6.97 5.83
CA ALA A 14 12.30 7.38 6.63
C ALA A 14 11.96 8.50 7.64
N VAL A 15 11.19 9.51 7.20
CA VAL A 15 10.70 10.59 8.08
C VAL A 15 9.82 10.01 9.18
N SER A 16 8.88 9.13 8.83
CA SER A 16 7.98 8.48 9.79
C SER A 16 8.75 7.65 10.82
N VAL A 17 9.78 6.92 10.39
CA VAL A 17 10.68 6.18 11.29
C VAL A 17 11.38 7.11 12.27
N ARG A 18 11.91 8.23 11.77
CA ARG A 18 12.61 9.20 12.60
C ARG A 18 11.69 9.86 13.62
N ASP A 19 10.50 10.28 13.17
CA ASP A 19 9.50 10.91 14.03
C ASP A 19 8.84 9.93 15.00
N SER A 20 9.01 8.63 14.79
CA SER A 20 8.44 7.59 15.66
C SER A 20 9.11 7.49 17.03
N ALA A 21 10.26 8.15 17.24
CA ALA A 21 11.09 8.04 18.43
C ALA A 21 11.47 6.59 18.77
N GLY A 22 11.83 5.80 17.75
CA GLY A 22 12.29 4.41 17.89
C GLY A 22 11.18 3.35 17.92
N ARG A 23 9.91 3.74 17.76
CA ARG A 23 8.80 2.77 17.64
C ARG A 23 8.80 2.03 16.31
N LEU A 24 9.29 2.65 15.24
CA LEU A 24 9.41 2.06 13.92
C LEU A 24 10.89 1.79 13.59
N SER A 25 11.12 0.82 12.70
CA SER A 25 12.44 0.47 12.18
C SER A 25 12.47 0.67 10.68
N LEU A 26 13.49 1.38 10.19
CA LEU A 26 13.66 1.61 8.75
C LEU A 26 13.80 0.29 7.98
N ASP A 27 14.51 -0.70 8.54
CA ASP A 27 14.63 -2.03 7.95
C ASP A 27 13.26 -2.69 7.76
N THR A 28 12.42 -2.64 8.80
CA THR A 28 11.06 -3.20 8.75
C THR A 28 10.19 -2.46 7.73
N GLU A 29 10.24 -1.14 7.67
CA GLU A 29 9.47 -0.38 6.67
C GLU A 29 9.94 -0.66 5.24
N LEU A 30 11.24 -0.82 5.02
CA LEU A 30 11.78 -1.20 3.71
C LEU A 30 11.35 -2.61 3.31
N ARG A 31 11.32 -3.56 4.23
CA ARG A 31 10.79 -4.92 3.97
C ARG A 31 9.31 -4.90 3.62
N ARG A 32 8.50 -4.06 4.28
CA ARG A 32 7.07 -3.83 3.90
C ARG A 32 6.95 -3.21 2.51
N TYR A 33 7.76 -2.20 2.20
CA TYR A 33 7.81 -1.60 0.86
C TYR A 33 8.15 -2.61 -0.23
N VAL A 34 9.19 -3.44 0.00
CA VAL A 34 9.57 -4.52 -0.93
C VAL A 34 8.42 -5.52 -1.11
N ARG A 35 7.75 -5.93 -0.01
CA ARG A 35 6.59 -6.82 -0.06
C ARG A 35 5.46 -6.23 -0.88
N LEU A 36 5.12 -4.96 -0.68
CA LEU A 36 4.09 -4.27 -1.44
C LEU A 36 4.42 -4.27 -2.93
N VAL A 37 5.60 -3.78 -3.31
CA VAL A 37 5.99 -3.65 -4.72
C VAL A 37 6.12 -5.02 -5.39
N ARG A 38 6.64 -6.05 -4.72
CA ARG A 38 6.74 -7.39 -5.30
C ARG A 38 5.42 -8.14 -5.35
N GLY A 39 4.49 -7.82 -4.45
CA GLY A 39 3.15 -8.38 -4.39
C GLY A 39 2.19 -7.80 -5.42
N ASP A 40 2.54 -6.68 -6.07
CA ASP A 40 1.76 -6.04 -7.12
C ASP A 40 2.46 -6.15 -8.47
N ALA A 41 1.78 -6.75 -9.45
CA ALA A 41 2.36 -7.01 -10.77
C ALA A 41 2.67 -5.73 -11.54
N VAL A 42 1.80 -4.71 -11.41
CA VAL A 42 1.92 -3.43 -12.11
C VAL A 42 3.05 -2.61 -11.48
N ALA A 43 3.10 -2.51 -10.17
CA ALA A 43 4.17 -1.82 -9.44
C ALA A 43 5.53 -2.47 -9.73
N ARG A 44 5.61 -3.81 -9.67
CA ARG A 44 6.83 -4.54 -9.99
C ARG A 44 7.32 -4.29 -11.42
N TRP A 45 6.39 -4.21 -12.37
CA TRP A 45 6.71 -3.95 -13.78
C TRP A 45 7.17 -2.50 -14.00
N ASN A 46 6.47 -1.53 -13.41
CA ASN A 46 6.73 -0.11 -13.63
C ASN A 46 7.95 0.40 -12.84
N CYS A 47 8.11 0.00 -11.58
CA CYS A 47 9.23 0.41 -10.74
C CYS A 47 9.51 -0.63 -9.65
N SER A 48 10.32 -1.63 -9.99
CA SER A 48 10.81 -2.61 -9.02
C SER A 48 11.59 -1.95 -7.87
N PRO A 49 11.77 -2.61 -6.71
CA PRO A 49 12.58 -2.06 -5.62
C PRO A 49 14.02 -1.73 -6.05
N TYR A 50 14.57 -2.51 -6.99
CA TYR A 50 15.86 -2.23 -7.60
C TYR A 50 15.87 -0.91 -8.41
N ALA A 51 14.83 -0.67 -9.21
CA ALA A 51 14.67 0.58 -9.96
C ALA A 51 14.46 1.78 -9.01
N ALA A 52 13.68 1.61 -7.94
CA ALA A 52 13.50 2.61 -6.91
C ALA A 52 14.82 2.97 -6.20
N ALA A 53 15.70 1.99 -5.94
CA ALA A 53 17.04 2.24 -5.42
C ALA A 53 17.91 3.06 -6.39
N GLY A 54 17.85 2.77 -7.70
CA GLY A 54 18.51 3.60 -8.70
C GLY A 54 17.98 5.04 -8.76
N ALA A 55 16.66 5.21 -8.59
CA ALA A 55 16.05 6.54 -8.51
C ALA A 55 16.49 7.33 -7.27
N LEU A 56 16.74 6.66 -6.13
CA LEU A 56 17.32 7.28 -4.94
C LEU A 56 18.74 7.81 -5.18
N GLU A 57 19.58 7.03 -5.87
CA GLU A 57 20.95 7.47 -6.22
C GLU A 57 20.93 8.65 -7.20
N LEU A 58 20.07 8.60 -8.22
CA LEU A 58 19.89 9.71 -9.14
C LEU A 58 19.40 10.98 -8.41
N ALA A 59 18.48 10.83 -7.44
CA ALA A 59 18.03 11.93 -6.61
C ALA A 59 19.15 12.48 -5.71
N ALA A 60 20.08 11.64 -5.25
CA ALA A 60 21.25 12.07 -4.49
C ALA A 60 22.21 12.91 -5.35
N ASP A 61 22.45 12.50 -6.59
CA ASP A 61 23.31 13.22 -7.54
C ASP A 61 22.68 14.56 -7.95
N GLY A 62 21.35 14.61 -8.09
CA GLY A 62 20.58 15.79 -8.48
C GLY A 62 20.11 16.68 -7.33
N LEU A 63 20.47 16.39 -6.07
CA LEU A 63 19.83 17.00 -4.90
C LEU A 63 19.90 18.54 -4.89
N GLY A 64 21.03 19.11 -5.30
CA GLY A 64 21.21 20.57 -5.34
C GLY A 64 20.21 21.29 -6.25
N GLY A 65 19.82 20.64 -7.36
CA GLY A 65 18.85 21.17 -8.33
C GLY A 65 17.40 20.77 -8.04
N ALA A 66 17.14 19.93 -7.04
CA ALA A 66 15.79 19.44 -6.74
C ALA A 66 14.87 20.54 -6.16
N PRO A 67 13.54 20.42 -6.28
CA PRO A 67 12.60 21.36 -5.66
C PRO A 67 12.82 21.54 -4.14
N ALA A 68 12.55 22.74 -3.62
CA ALA A 68 12.81 23.07 -2.20
C ALA A 68 12.13 22.08 -1.24
N ALA A 69 10.84 21.79 -1.45
CA ALA A 69 10.08 20.84 -0.63
C ALA A 69 10.71 19.43 -0.60
N PHE A 70 11.31 18.99 -1.71
CA PHE A 70 12.00 17.70 -1.77
C PHE A 70 13.29 17.73 -0.94
N ARG A 71 14.09 18.80 -1.09
CA ARG A 71 15.33 18.97 -0.32
C ARG A 71 15.05 19.05 1.18
N GLU A 72 14.03 19.80 1.59
CA GLU A 72 13.59 19.90 2.98
C GLU A 72 13.18 18.53 3.54
N LYS A 73 12.42 17.74 2.76
CA LYS A 73 12.06 16.37 3.14
C LYS A 73 13.30 15.47 3.26
N ALA A 74 14.26 15.58 2.34
CA ALA A 74 15.51 14.81 2.40
C ALA A 74 16.35 15.17 3.64
N VAL A 75 16.47 16.46 3.99
CA VAL A 75 17.11 16.91 5.24
C VAL A 75 16.35 16.36 6.45
N ARG A 76 15.01 16.40 6.41
CA ARG A 76 14.15 15.79 7.44
C ARG A 76 14.18 14.25 7.42
N ALA A 77 14.72 13.59 6.43
CA ALA A 77 14.94 12.14 6.51
C ALA A 77 16.32 11.87 7.12
N ALA A 78 17.34 12.58 6.63
CA ALA A 78 18.75 12.34 6.93
C ALA A 78 19.19 12.69 8.36
N GLY A 79 18.59 13.73 8.95
CA GLY A 79 18.90 14.15 10.32
C GLY A 79 20.28 14.79 10.36
N ASP A 80 21.17 14.21 11.15
CA ASP A 80 22.54 14.69 11.29
C ASP A 80 23.45 14.22 10.13
N THR A 81 22.94 13.35 9.25
CA THR A 81 23.68 12.86 8.08
C THR A 81 23.51 13.82 6.89
N ASP A 82 24.51 13.90 6.02
CA ASP A 82 24.36 14.59 4.74
C ASP A 82 23.19 13.97 3.94
N PRO A 83 22.25 14.77 3.39
CA PRO A 83 21.08 14.20 2.74
C PRO A 83 21.38 13.39 1.47
N ALA A 84 22.43 13.74 0.71
CA ALA A 84 22.82 12.98 -0.46
C ALA A 84 23.50 11.66 -0.07
N GLU A 85 24.31 11.66 1.00
CA GLU A 85 24.86 10.44 1.58
C GLU A 85 23.74 9.52 2.11
N PHE A 86 22.77 10.09 2.82
CA PHE A 86 21.61 9.36 3.33
C PHE A 86 20.81 8.69 2.20
N LEU A 87 20.53 9.40 1.10
CA LEU A 87 19.82 8.83 -0.06
C LEU A 87 20.55 7.62 -0.66
N ARG A 88 21.89 7.67 -0.76
CA ARG A 88 22.71 6.55 -1.24
C ARG A 88 22.72 5.38 -0.24
N ALA A 89 22.77 5.67 1.05
CA ALA A 89 22.67 4.66 2.09
C ALA A 89 21.29 3.97 2.08
N LEU A 90 20.22 4.74 1.88
CA LEU A 90 18.85 4.24 1.74
C LEU A 90 18.71 3.35 0.50
N ALA A 91 19.30 3.74 -0.63
CA ALA A 91 19.33 2.93 -1.85
C ALA A 91 20.04 1.59 -1.63
N LYS A 92 21.18 1.61 -0.93
CA LYS A 92 21.92 0.39 -0.58
C LYS A 92 21.08 -0.52 0.31
N ALA A 93 20.47 0.02 1.36
CA ALA A 93 19.60 -0.73 2.28
C ALA A 93 18.41 -1.36 1.53
N LEU A 94 17.75 -0.60 0.65
CA LEU A 94 16.63 -1.11 -0.16
C LEU A 94 17.05 -2.30 -1.03
N ARG A 95 18.23 -2.25 -1.67
CA ARG A 95 18.75 -3.38 -2.46
C ARG A 95 19.08 -4.59 -1.59
N GLU A 96 19.56 -4.38 -0.38
CA GLU A 96 19.83 -5.46 0.57
C GLU A 96 18.53 -6.15 0.96
N GLN A 97 17.48 -5.39 1.28
CA GLN A 97 16.16 -5.95 1.58
C GLN A 97 15.54 -6.67 0.38
N ASP A 98 15.64 -6.08 -0.82
CA ASP A 98 15.13 -6.70 -2.04
C ASP A 98 15.84 -8.04 -2.35
N ARG A 99 17.14 -8.13 -2.07
CA ARG A 99 17.92 -9.37 -2.21
C ARG A 99 17.60 -10.41 -1.13
N ALA A 100 17.25 -9.98 0.09
CA ALA A 100 16.91 -10.88 1.19
C ALA A 100 15.62 -11.67 0.96
N GLY A 101 14.73 -11.18 0.09
CA GLY A 101 13.46 -11.82 -0.25
C GLY A 101 12.25 -11.09 0.32
N VAL A 102 11.05 -11.59 -0.01
CA VAL A 102 9.79 -11.00 0.46
C VAL A 102 9.50 -11.53 1.86
N ALA A 103 9.36 -10.62 2.84
CA ALA A 103 8.98 -10.97 4.20
C ALA A 103 7.54 -11.49 4.26
N GLU A 104 7.30 -12.59 4.95
CA GLU A 104 5.93 -13.06 5.19
C GLU A 104 5.19 -12.18 6.20
N PHE A 105 3.85 -12.23 6.18
CA PHE A 105 3.02 -11.51 7.17
C PHE A 105 3.18 -12.04 8.59
N SER A 106 3.62 -13.30 8.74
CA SER A 106 3.99 -13.93 10.01
C SER A 106 5.27 -13.34 10.60
N GLU A 107 6.21 -12.89 9.77
CA GLU A 107 7.47 -12.27 10.19
C GLU A 107 7.30 -10.77 10.46
N ILE A 108 6.63 -10.07 9.55
CA ILE A 108 6.38 -8.63 9.63
C ILE A 108 4.87 -8.40 9.46
N PRO A 109 4.15 -8.09 10.56
CA PRO A 109 2.74 -7.76 10.47
C PRO A 109 2.50 -6.55 9.56
N LEU A 110 1.35 -6.60 8.89
CA LEU A 110 0.85 -5.52 8.05
C LEU A 110 0.67 -4.24 8.87
N ASP A 111 1.33 -3.15 8.46
CA ASP A 111 1.16 -1.84 9.10
C ASP A 111 -0.03 -1.05 8.54
N GLY A 112 -0.41 0.03 9.21
CA GLY A 112 -1.53 0.88 8.81
C GLY A 112 -1.38 1.45 7.39
N TRP A 113 -0.20 1.97 7.03
CA TRP A 113 0.00 2.47 5.67
C TRP A 113 -0.01 1.35 4.63
N GLU A 114 0.56 0.19 4.96
CA GLU A 114 0.63 -0.96 4.04
C GLU A 114 -0.77 -1.52 3.80
N PHE A 115 -1.63 -1.46 4.81
CA PHE A 115 -3.04 -1.80 4.70
C PHE A 115 -3.77 -0.92 3.68
N LEU A 116 -3.57 0.40 3.72
CA LEU A 116 -4.23 1.33 2.79
C LEU A 116 -3.84 1.05 1.34
N GLU A 117 -2.58 0.70 1.08
CA GLU A 117 -2.10 0.35 -0.26
C GLU A 117 -2.49 -1.07 -0.68
N THR A 118 -2.70 -1.97 0.29
CA THR A 118 -3.06 -3.37 0.02
C THR A 118 -4.55 -3.56 -0.20
N PHE A 119 -5.38 -2.73 0.45
CA PHE A 119 -6.84 -2.82 0.45
C PHE A 119 -7.52 -1.46 0.15
N PRO A 120 -7.16 -0.77 -0.94
CA PRO A 120 -7.71 0.54 -1.24
C PRO A 120 -9.22 0.52 -1.45
N LEU A 121 -9.80 -0.53 -2.06
CA LEU A 121 -11.24 -0.62 -2.29
C LEU A 121 -12.01 -0.92 -1.01
N LEU A 122 -11.53 -1.85 -0.16
CA LEU A 122 -12.19 -2.10 1.13
C LEU A 122 -12.09 -0.90 2.06
N PHE A 123 -10.98 -0.16 2.02
CA PHE A 123 -10.85 1.09 2.76
C PHE A 123 -11.80 2.17 2.22
N GLY A 124 -11.91 2.33 0.89
CA GLY A 124 -12.86 3.26 0.28
C GLY A 124 -14.33 2.92 0.62
N LEU A 125 -14.65 1.62 0.70
CA LEU A 125 -15.97 1.13 1.09
C LEU A 125 -16.32 1.47 2.55
N ASP A 126 -15.35 1.51 3.46
CA ASP A 126 -15.58 1.94 4.85
C ASP A 126 -16.07 3.39 4.91
N ALA A 127 -15.49 4.28 4.10
CA ALA A 127 -15.96 5.66 4.01
C ALA A 127 -17.39 5.76 3.46
N LEU A 128 -17.73 4.96 2.45
CA LEU A 128 -19.09 4.91 1.90
C LEU A 128 -20.10 4.40 2.94
N LEU A 129 -19.76 3.35 3.67
CA LEU A 129 -20.64 2.77 4.71
C LEU A 129 -20.80 3.67 5.94
N MET A 130 -19.84 4.57 6.19
CA MET A 130 -19.98 5.60 7.23
C MET A 130 -20.98 6.68 6.84
N ASP A 131 -21.05 7.04 5.55
CA ASP A 131 -21.98 8.05 5.03
C ASP A 131 -23.38 7.46 4.80
N GLU A 132 -23.44 6.26 4.21
CA GLU A 132 -24.65 5.53 3.89
C GLU A 132 -24.60 4.11 4.48
N PRO A 133 -24.99 3.94 5.76
CA PRO A 133 -24.99 2.62 6.39
C PRO A 133 -25.97 1.66 5.71
N GLY A 134 -25.51 0.46 5.39
CA GLY A 134 -26.34 -0.58 4.78
C GLY A 134 -25.63 -1.92 4.69
N PRO A 135 -26.33 -2.95 4.18
CA PRO A 135 -25.72 -4.25 3.91
C PRO A 135 -24.59 -4.10 2.88
N VAL A 136 -23.40 -4.59 3.23
CA VAL A 136 -22.18 -4.50 2.40
C VAL A 136 -22.41 -4.98 0.97
N GLY A 137 -23.14 -6.09 0.80
CA GLY A 137 -23.46 -6.63 -0.52
C GLY A 137 -24.36 -5.74 -1.38
N GLU A 138 -25.26 -4.98 -0.77
CA GLU A 138 -26.15 -4.05 -1.49
C GLU A 138 -25.39 -2.80 -1.96
N VAL A 139 -24.51 -2.28 -1.09
CA VAL A 139 -23.64 -1.13 -1.44
C VAL A 139 -22.70 -1.50 -2.59
N VAL A 140 -22.01 -2.65 -2.49
CA VAL A 140 -21.16 -3.14 -3.59
C VAL A 140 -21.98 -3.38 -4.86
N GLY A 141 -23.16 -3.99 -4.76
CA GLY A 141 -24.02 -4.22 -5.92
C GLY A 141 -24.42 -2.93 -6.62
N THR A 142 -24.73 -1.89 -5.84
CA THR A 142 -25.04 -0.54 -6.36
C THR A 142 -23.84 0.08 -7.06
N LEU A 143 -22.64 -0.01 -6.47
CA LEU A 143 -21.42 0.49 -7.09
C LEU A 143 -21.13 -0.18 -8.43
N LEU A 144 -21.24 -1.52 -8.49
CA LEU A 144 -21.04 -2.26 -9.75
C LEU A 144 -22.11 -1.92 -10.80
N GLY A 145 -23.36 -1.77 -10.37
CA GLY A 145 -24.45 -1.36 -11.26
C GLY A 145 -24.22 0.03 -11.86
N ASN A 146 -23.72 0.98 -11.06
CA ASN A 146 -23.43 2.34 -11.52
C ASN A 146 -22.26 2.41 -12.51
N GLU A 147 -21.28 1.51 -12.41
CA GLU A 147 -20.12 1.45 -13.31
C GLU A 147 -20.39 0.63 -14.60
N HIS A 148 -21.53 -0.04 -14.72
CA HIS A 148 -21.85 -0.84 -15.90
C HIS A 148 -21.96 0.05 -17.16
N PRO A 149 -21.36 -0.34 -18.31
CA PRO A 149 -20.78 -1.64 -18.67
C PRO A 149 -19.27 -1.81 -18.39
N PHE A 150 -18.64 -0.89 -17.67
CA PHE A 150 -17.19 -0.87 -17.41
C PHE A 150 -16.82 -1.39 -16.02
N CYS A 151 -17.71 -2.15 -15.38
CA CYS A 151 -17.60 -2.63 -14.00
C CYS A 151 -16.54 -3.73 -13.78
N THR A 152 -16.01 -4.37 -14.82
CA THR A 152 -15.13 -5.55 -14.71
C THR A 152 -13.91 -5.34 -13.83
N GLU A 153 -13.22 -4.20 -13.96
CA GLU A 153 -12.03 -3.89 -13.16
C GLU A 153 -12.39 -3.69 -11.69
N LEU A 154 -13.48 -2.98 -11.41
CA LEU A 154 -13.97 -2.74 -10.06
C LEU A 154 -14.44 -4.04 -9.39
N ALA A 155 -15.16 -4.89 -10.14
CA ALA A 155 -15.60 -6.21 -9.70
C ALA A 155 -14.41 -7.11 -9.34
N ALA A 156 -13.41 -7.19 -10.22
CA ALA A 156 -12.20 -7.96 -9.97
C ALA A 156 -11.42 -7.43 -8.76
N GLY A 157 -11.35 -6.10 -8.59
CA GLY A 157 -10.72 -5.46 -7.45
C GLY A 157 -11.38 -5.84 -6.12
N TYR A 158 -12.71 -5.67 -6.01
CA TYR A 158 -13.45 -6.02 -4.79
C TYR A 158 -13.34 -7.51 -4.45
N ALA A 159 -13.48 -8.39 -5.44
CA ALA A 159 -13.32 -9.82 -5.22
C ALA A 159 -11.89 -10.17 -4.78
N GLY A 160 -10.87 -9.60 -5.42
CA GLY A 160 -9.47 -9.84 -5.11
C GLY A 160 -9.09 -9.38 -3.71
N GLU A 161 -9.48 -8.15 -3.33
CA GLU A 161 -9.21 -7.63 -2.00
C GLU A 161 -9.96 -8.42 -0.91
N ALA A 162 -11.24 -8.74 -1.11
CA ALA A 162 -12.02 -9.52 -0.14
C ALA A 162 -11.46 -10.93 0.06
N GLN A 163 -11.01 -11.60 -1.02
CA GLN A 163 -10.35 -12.90 -0.92
C GLN A 163 -9.02 -12.80 -0.19
N ARG A 164 -8.17 -11.82 -0.55
CA ARG A 164 -6.89 -11.58 0.12
C ARG A 164 -7.07 -11.30 1.61
N ALA A 165 -8.04 -10.45 1.96
CA ALA A 165 -8.42 -10.13 3.33
C ALA A 165 -8.76 -11.39 4.14
N ARG A 166 -9.58 -12.28 3.58
CA ARG A 166 -9.96 -13.55 4.25
C ARG A 166 -8.79 -14.49 4.48
N VAL A 167 -7.75 -14.45 3.63
CA VAL A 167 -6.53 -15.25 3.81
C VAL A 167 -5.62 -14.65 4.86
N LEU A 168 -5.40 -13.33 4.83
CA LEU A 168 -4.48 -12.64 5.75
C LEU A 168 -5.05 -12.48 7.16
N PHE A 169 -6.39 -12.45 7.29
CA PHE A 169 -7.09 -12.25 8.55
C PHE A 169 -8.13 -13.37 8.77
N PRO A 170 -7.69 -14.60 9.06
CA PRO A 170 -8.58 -15.78 9.06
C PRO A 170 -9.63 -15.80 10.18
N GLY A 171 -9.46 -14.97 11.22
CA GLY A 171 -10.43 -14.85 12.31
C GLY A 171 -11.72 -14.18 11.86
N ALA A 172 -12.85 -14.56 12.48
CA ALA A 172 -14.17 -14.01 12.13
C ALA A 172 -14.25 -12.47 12.19
N GLN A 173 -13.44 -11.85 13.03
CA GLN A 173 -13.36 -10.40 13.23
C GLN A 173 -11.96 -9.84 12.96
N GLY A 174 -11.15 -10.55 12.15
CA GLY A 174 -9.72 -10.26 11.99
C GLY A 174 -9.42 -8.86 11.42
N LEU A 175 -10.37 -8.27 10.70
CA LEU A 175 -10.26 -6.93 10.11
C LEU A 175 -10.94 -5.82 10.89
N ARG A 176 -11.77 -6.15 11.90
CA ARG A 176 -12.50 -5.15 12.70
C ARG A 176 -11.65 -4.03 13.30
N PRO A 177 -10.40 -4.28 13.75
CA PRO A 177 -9.55 -3.21 14.24
C PRO A 177 -9.16 -2.16 13.18
N ARG A 178 -9.36 -2.46 11.89
CA ARG A 178 -9.05 -1.58 10.75
C ARG A 178 -10.30 -1.10 10.01
N LEU A 179 -11.32 -1.93 9.90
CA LEU A 179 -12.59 -1.64 9.20
C LEU A 179 -13.74 -2.15 10.06
N SER A 180 -14.55 -1.26 10.59
CA SER A 180 -15.54 -1.59 11.64
C SER A 180 -16.62 -2.58 11.18
N TRP A 181 -16.96 -2.56 9.89
CA TRP A 181 -17.92 -3.43 9.23
C TRP A 181 -17.33 -4.79 8.82
N ALA A 182 -16.01 -4.92 8.75
CA ALA A 182 -15.36 -6.04 8.08
C ALA A 182 -15.24 -7.27 8.98
N ASP A 183 -16.22 -8.16 8.86
CA ASP A 183 -16.15 -9.53 9.33
C ASP A 183 -16.16 -10.53 8.18
N ARG A 184 -16.04 -11.82 8.52
CA ARG A 184 -15.98 -12.89 7.51
C ARG A 184 -17.24 -12.97 6.65
N GLU A 185 -18.42 -12.66 7.20
CA GLU A 185 -19.69 -12.70 6.45
C GLU A 185 -19.78 -11.54 5.48
N ALA A 186 -19.39 -10.34 5.91
CA ALA A 186 -19.31 -9.17 5.04
C ALA A 186 -18.37 -9.40 3.84
N LEU A 187 -17.18 -9.96 4.07
CA LEU A 187 -16.24 -10.26 2.98
C LEU A 187 -16.75 -11.35 2.02
N LEU A 188 -17.52 -12.32 2.55
CA LEU A 188 -18.20 -13.32 1.72
C LEU A 188 -19.30 -12.69 0.87
N ALA A 189 -20.09 -11.78 1.45
CA ALA A 189 -21.13 -11.04 0.75
C ALA A 189 -20.56 -10.26 -0.43
N ILE A 190 -19.41 -9.59 -0.28
CA ILE A 190 -18.71 -8.93 -1.40
C ILE A 190 -18.46 -9.91 -2.55
N THR A 191 -17.82 -11.05 -2.27
CA THR A 191 -17.49 -12.02 -3.32
C THR A 191 -18.73 -12.64 -3.98
N ALA A 192 -19.80 -12.86 -3.22
CA ALA A 192 -21.06 -13.39 -3.75
C ALA A 192 -21.80 -12.37 -4.62
N THR A 193 -21.84 -11.10 -4.19
CA THR A 193 -22.41 -10.00 -4.97
C THR A 193 -21.66 -9.81 -6.29
N VAL A 194 -20.32 -9.86 -6.26
CA VAL A 194 -19.52 -9.76 -7.48
C VAL A 194 -19.84 -10.92 -8.43
N ASP A 195 -19.87 -12.15 -7.94
CA ASP A 195 -20.19 -13.33 -8.76
C ASP A 195 -21.59 -13.25 -9.38
N ASP A 196 -22.62 -12.88 -8.61
CA ASP A 196 -23.97 -12.68 -9.12
C ASP A 196 -24.03 -11.59 -10.20
N HIS A 197 -23.41 -10.44 -9.94
CA HIS A 197 -23.37 -9.34 -10.91
C HIS A 197 -22.71 -9.78 -12.22
N MET A 198 -21.55 -10.44 -12.14
CA MET A 198 -20.83 -10.89 -13.32
C MET A 198 -21.60 -11.95 -14.11
N GLN A 199 -22.30 -12.88 -13.45
CA GLN A 199 -23.12 -13.89 -14.12
C GLN A 199 -24.37 -13.32 -14.80
N ARG A 200 -24.93 -12.23 -14.28
CA ARG A 200 -26.13 -11.61 -14.85
C ARG A 200 -25.82 -10.68 -16.02
N GLU A 201 -24.71 -9.95 -15.95
CA GLU A 201 -24.40 -8.84 -16.87
C GLU A 201 -23.33 -9.19 -17.94
N HIS A 202 -22.61 -10.32 -17.82
CA HIS A 202 -21.51 -10.74 -18.71
C HIS A 202 -21.50 -12.24 -19.05
#